data_AF-A0A9E5RIN0-F1
#
_entry.id   AF-A0A9E5RIN0-F1
#
_cell.length_a   1.000
_cell.length_b   1.000
_cell.length_c   1.000
_cell.angle_alpha   90.00
_cell.angle_beta   90.00
_cell.angle_gamma   90.00
#
_symmetry.space_group_name_H-M   'P 1'
#
loop_
_entity.id
_entity.type
_entity.pdbx_description
1 polymer ?
#
loop_
_entity_poly.entity_id
_entity_poly.type
_entity_poly.pdbx_seq_one_letter_code
_entity_poly.pdbx_strand_id
1 'polypeptide(L)'
;MSLADLAGYPIILPDRDRQPIIYDTYRRYTAEAGFEPAIAIDVSTMSDTLAMVAGGVGVGNAPIVPGLTYPGVSVLKQSPRFEFSYELAWAHTVPSVESLLKLC
;
A
#
# COMPACT_ATOMS: atom_id res chain seq x y z
N MET A 1 -15.31 3.35 3.79
CA MET A 1 -15.08 4.69 3.22
C MET A 1 -14.81 4.53 1.74
N SER A 2 -15.35 5.40 0.88
CA SER A 2 -15.01 5.42 -0.55
C SER A 2 -13.60 5.98 -0.74
N LEU A 3 -12.89 5.54 -1.78
CA LEU A 3 -11.60 6.16 -2.11
C LEU A 3 -11.77 7.64 -2.49
N ALA A 4 -12.89 8.00 -3.15
CA ALA A 4 -13.20 9.39 -3.52
C ALA A 4 -13.35 10.33 -2.30
N ASP A 5 -13.67 9.78 -1.12
CA ASP A 5 -13.78 10.57 0.11
C ASP A 5 -12.41 11.15 0.55
N LEU A 6 -11.30 10.67 -0.02
CA LEU A 6 -9.95 11.18 0.22
C LEU A 6 -9.58 12.39 -0.64
N ALA A 7 -10.43 12.83 -1.56
CA ALA A 7 -10.14 14.00 -2.37
C ALA A 7 -9.87 15.24 -1.49
N GLY A 8 -8.70 15.86 -1.69
CA GLY A 8 -8.26 17.04 -0.92
C GLY A 8 -7.59 16.75 0.43
N TYR A 9 -7.51 15.50 0.87
CA TYR A 9 -6.73 15.15 2.06
C TYR A 9 -5.23 15.07 1.75
N PRO A 10 -4.35 15.39 2.73
CA PRO A 10 -2.91 15.19 2.58
C PRO A 10 -2.59 13.69 2.54
N ILE A 11 -2.18 13.19 1.38
CA ILE A 11 -1.89 11.78 1.17
C ILE A 11 -0.40 11.51 1.41
N ILE A 12 -0.11 10.50 2.22
CA ILE A 12 1.22 9.92 2.38
C ILE A 12 1.32 8.75 1.40
N LEU A 13 2.27 8.82 0.47
CA LEU A 13 2.46 7.82 -0.57
C LEU A 13 3.92 7.37 -0.57
N PRO A 14 4.24 6.10 -0.86
CA PRO A 14 5.63 5.71 -0.96
C PRO A 14 6.28 6.33 -2.19
N ASP A 15 7.56 6.65 -2.10
CA ASP A 15 8.39 7.09 -3.20
C ASP A 15 8.32 6.09 -4.37
N ARG A 16 8.06 6.61 -5.58
CA ARG A 16 7.84 5.79 -6.77
C ARG A 16 9.08 4.98 -7.16
N ASP A 17 10.28 5.51 -6.99
CA ASP A 17 11.52 4.81 -7.34
C ASP A 17 11.79 3.63 -6.41
N ARG A 18 11.27 3.69 -5.18
CA ARG A 18 11.39 2.62 -4.19
C ARG A 18 10.26 1.60 -4.28
N GLN A 19 9.02 2.05 -4.51
CA GLN A 19 7.84 1.19 -4.53
C GLN A 19 6.91 1.51 -5.71
N PRO A 20 7.35 1.27 -6.96
CA PRO A 20 6.61 1.68 -8.15
C PRO A 20 5.25 0.99 -8.27
N ILE A 21 5.16 -0.29 -7.88
CA ILE A 21 3.92 -1.06 -7.94
C ILE A 21 2.84 -0.42 -7.04
N ILE A 22 3.18 -0.04 -5.82
CA ILE A 22 2.21 0.56 -4.89
C ILE A 22 1.84 1.97 -5.35
N TYR A 23 2.83 2.78 -5.71
CA TYR A 23 2.62 4.15 -6.19
C TYR A 23 1.69 4.16 -7.42
N ASP A 24 2.05 3.43 -8.46
CA ASP A 24 1.31 3.42 -9.73
C ASP A 24 -0.09 2.79 -9.56
N THR A 25 -0.21 1.77 -8.70
CA THR A 25 -1.52 1.20 -8.34
C THR A 25 -2.39 2.25 -7.66
N TYR A 26 -1.89 2.93 -6.63
CA TYR A 26 -2.67 3.94 -5.91
C TYR A 26 -3.12 5.07 -6.85
N ARG A 27 -2.19 5.61 -7.67
CA ARG A 27 -2.49 6.63 -8.69
C ARG A 27 -3.60 6.20 -9.65
N ARG A 28 -3.55 4.95 -10.13
CA ARG A 28 -4.60 4.41 -11.00
C ARG A 28 -5.96 4.40 -10.30
N TYR A 29 -6.04 3.89 -9.07
CA TYR A 29 -7.29 3.84 -8.33
C TYR A 29 -7.85 5.23 -7.99
N THR A 30 -7.00 6.20 -7.63
CA THR A 30 -7.48 7.57 -7.38
C THR A 30 -8.00 8.22 -8.66
N ALA A 31 -7.35 8.00 -9.79
CA ALA A 31 -7.81 8.46 -11.10
C ALA A 31 -9.15 7.81 -11.50
N GLU A 32 -9.30 6.49 -11.31
CA GLU A 32 -10.56 5.76 -11.51
C GLU A 32 -11.68 6.27 -10.57
N ALA A 33 -11.33 6.74 -9.37
CA ALA A 33 -12.24 7.38 -8.43
C ALA A 33 -12.51 8.87 -8.72
N GLY A 34 -11.89 9.43 -9.77
CA GLY A 34 -12.15 10.79 -10.25
C GLY A 34 -11.36 11.90 -9.54
N PHE A 35 -10.26 11.60 -8.85
CA PHE A 35 -9.43 12.63 -8.23
C PHE A 35 -7.93 12.38 -8.36
N GLU A 36 -7.17 13.48 -8.26
CA GLU A 36 -5.71 13.49 -8.22
C GLU A 36 -5.27 13.67 -6.76
N PRO A 37 -4.46 12.75 -6.18
CA PRO A 37 -4.10 12.81 -4.77
C PRO A 37 -3.13 13.97 -4.49
N ALA A 38 -3.41 14.76 -3.45
CA ALA A 38 -2.50 15.77 -2.94
C ALA A 38 -1.41 15.11 -2.08
N ILE A 39 -0.27 14.77 -2.69
CA ILE A 39 0.83 14.10 -2.00
C ILE A 39 1.51 15.09 -1.04
N ALA A 40 1.45 14.80 0.25
CA ALA A 40 2.04 15.63 1.30
C ALA A 40 3.51 15.28 1.57
N ILE A 41 3.85 13.99 1.51
CA ILE A 41 5.21 13.49 1.70
C ILE A 41 5.37 12.13 1.02
N ASP A 42 6.53 11.93 0.40
CA ASP A 42 6.97 10.64 -0.09
C ASP A 42 7.76 9.89 0.99
N VAL A 43 7.44 8.61 1.18
CA VAL A 43 8.06 7.76 2.21
C VAL A 43 8.69 6.51 1.62
N SER A 44 9.58 5.85 2.35
CA SER A 44 10.36 4.74 1.79
C SER A 44 9.79 3.37 2.09
N THR A 45 9.14 3.24 3.24
CA THR A 45 8.63 1.97 3.76
C THR A 45 7.23 2.13 4.31
N MET A 46 6.53 1.02 4.51
CA MET A 46 5.23 1.03 5.19
C MET A 46 5.35 1.55 6.64
N SER A 47 6.45 1.26 7.33
CA SER A 47 6.70 1.76 8.68
C SER A 47 6.78 3.29 8.71
N ASP A 48 7.42 3.89 7.71
CA ASP A 48 7.45 5.34 7.55
C ASP A 48 6.03 5.90 7.35
N THR A 49 5.21 5.26 6.49
CA THR A 49 3.81 5.64 6.32
C THR A 49 3.07 5.67 7.64
N LEU A 50 3.15 4.60 8.43
CA LEU A 50 2.45 4.48 9.71
C LEU A 50 2.97 5.49 10.74
N ALA A 51 4.28 5.76 10.77
CA ALA A 51 4.87 6.77 11.64
C ALA A 51 4.39 8.18 11.28
N MET A 52 4.33 8.52 9.99
CA MET A 52 3.82 9.83 9.53
C MET A 52 2.32 9.99 9.81
N VAL A 53 1.52 8.92 9.68
CA VAL A 53 0.11 8.91 10.07
C VAL A 53 -0.04 9.13 11.58
N ALA A 54 0.72 8.40 12.41
CA ALA A 54 0.69 8.55 13.86
C ALA A 54 1.13 9.95 14.31
N GLY A 55 2.02 10.61 13.55
CA GLY A 55 2.44 11.99 13.75
C GLY A 55 1.45 13.05 13.24
N GLY A 56 0.36 12.65 12.58
CA GLY A 56 -0.67 13.57 12.08
C GLY A 56 -0.32 14.30 10.78
N VAL A 57 0.68 13.83 10.02
CA VAL A 57 1.09 14.46 8.75
C VAL A 57 0.02 14.31 7.66
N GLY A 58 -0.74 13.21 7.70
CA GLY A 58 -1.81 12.97 6.75
C GLY A 58 -2.37 11.56 6.86
N VAL A 59 -2.98 11.10 5.77
CA VAL A 59 -3.55 9.75 5.66
C VAL A 59 -2.73 8.91 4.69
N GLY A 60 -2.53 7.63 5.03
CA GLY A 60 -1.72 6.72 4.23
C GLY A 60 -2.40 5.36 4.08
N ASN A 61 -2.06 4.68 2.99
CA ASN A 61 -2.49 3.32 2.71
C ASN A 61 -1.44 2.32 3.18
N ALA A 62 -1.86 1.26 3.86
CA ALA A 62 -0.99 0.17 4.28
C ALA A 62 -1.73 -1.18 4.19
N PRO A 63 -1.04 -2.26 3.78
CA PRO A 63 -1.57 -3.61 3.95
C PRO A 63 -1.62 -3.94 5.44
N ILE A 64 -2.82 -3.98 6.03
CA ILE A 64 -3.01 -4.30 7.45
C ILE A 64 -3.43 -5.76 7.59
N VAL A 65 -2.62 -6.53 8.32
CA VAL A 65 -2.98 -7.90 8.72
C VAL A 65 -4.03 -7.83 9.84
N PRO A 66 -5.15 -8.57 9.73
CA PRO A 66 -6.16 -8.61 10.78
C PRO A 66 -5.55 -8.92 12.16
N GLY A 67 -5.94 -8.16 13.18
CA GLY A 67 -5.46 -8.34 14.56
C GLY A 67 -4.22 -7.52 14.92
N LEU A 68 -3.54 -6.89 13.95
CA LEU A 68 -2.47 -5.94 14.25
C LEU A 68 -3.05 -4.53 14.50
N THR A 69 -2.56 -3.89 15.55
CA THR A 69 -2.85 -2.49 15.88
C THR A 69 -1.56 -1.68 15.90
N TYR A 70 -1.65 -0.42 15.50
CA TYR A 70 -0.53 0.52 15.58
C TYR A 70 -0.93 1.69 16.49
N PRO A 71 -0.17 1.96 17.57
CA PRO A 71 -0.48 3.08 18.47
C PRO A 71 -0.59 4.41 17.70
N GLY A 72 -1.64 5.18 17.97
CA GLY A 72 -1.89 6.45 17.30
C GLY A 72 -2.44 6.34 15.87
N VAL A 73 -2.71 5.12 15.36
CA VAL A 73 -3.25 4.91 14.02
C VAL A 73 -4.63 4.27 14.07
N SER A 74 -5.61 4.95 13.48
CA SER A 74 -6.93 4.39 13.21
C SER A 74 -6.99 3.82 11.80
N VAL A 75 -7.48 2.60 11.66
CA VAL A 75 -7.59 1.91 10.37
C VAL A 75 -9.05 1.82 9.94
N LEU A 76 -9.34 2.29 8.73
CA LEU A 76 -10.66 2.17 8.11
C LEU A 76 -10.56 1.33 6.84
N LYS A 77 -11.55 0.44 6.63
CA LYS A 77 -11.67 -0.30 5.37
C LYS A 77 -12.14 0.63 4.25
N GLN A 78 -11.41 0.63 3.15
CA GLN A 78 -11.75 1.35 1.93
C GLN A 78 -12.53 0.47 0.93
N SER A 79 -13.33 1.14 0.09
CA SER A 79 -14.05 0.56 -1.04
C SER A 79 -13.77 1.40 -2.30
N PRO A 80 -13.36 0.79 -3.42
CA PRO A 80 -13.00 -0.64 -3.57
C PRO A 80 -11.78 -1.00 -2.70
N ARG A 81 -11.58 -2.30 -2.47
CA ARG A 81 -10.35 -2.75 -1.79
C ARG A 81 -9.18 -2.66 -2.76
N PHE A 82 -8.04 -2.23 -2.24
CA PHE A 82 -6.76 -2.47 -2.89
C PHE A 82 -6.42 -3.94 -2.76
N GLU A 83 -6.33 -4.63 -3.89
CA GLU A 83 -5.92 -6.02 -3.95
C GLU A 83 -4.47 -6.08 -4.41
N PHE A 84 -3.64 -6.72 -3.59
CA PHE A 84 -2.27 -7.07 -3.96
C PHE A 84 -2.19 -8.59 -4.04
N SER A 85 -1.83 -9.11 -5.22
CA SER A 85 -1.49 -10.52 -5.39
C SER A 85 -0.06 -10.73 -4.91
N TYR A 86 0.09 -11.54 -3.86
CA TYR A 86 1.41 -11.99 -3.42
C TYR A 86 1.71 -13.31 -4.12
N GLU A 87 2.65 -13.26 -5.06
CA GLU A 87 3.12 -14.43 -5.79
C GLU A 87 4.54 -14.80 -5.34
N LEU A 88 4.86 -16.09 -5.39
CA LEU A 88 6.21 -16.56 -5.14
C LEU A 88 7.08 -16.31 -6.38
N ALA A 89 8.23 -15.65 -6.21
CA ALA A 89 9.16 -15.35 -7.29
C ALA A 89 10.57 -15.85 -6.98
N TRP A 90 11.25 -16.40 -7.98
CA TRP A 90 12.65 -16.83 -7.90
C TRP A 90 13.34 -16.63 -9.26
N ALA A 91 14.65 -16.38 -9.25
CA ALA A 91 15.41 -16.10 -10.47
C ALA A 91 15.90 -17.37 -11.20
N HIS A 92 16.23 -18.42 -10.43
CA HIS A 92 16.85 -19.62 -10.97
C HIS A 92 16.23 -20.88 -10.38
N THR A 93 16.10 -21.90 -11.21
CA THR A 93 15.69 -23.23 -10.76
C THR A 93 16.86 -23.88 -10.03
N VAL A 94 16.69 -24.07 -8.73
CA VAL A 94 17.57 -24.88 -7.88
C VAL A 94 16.78 -26.07 -7.35
N PRO A 95 17.42 -27.18 -6.94
CA PRO A 95 16.69 -28.39 -6.51
C PRO A 95 15.63 -28.14 -5.42
N SER A 96 15.88 -27.17 -4.52
CA SER A 96 14.89 -26.76 -3.51
C SER A 96 13.66 -26.11 -4.13
N VAL A 97 13.80 -25.29 -5.17
CA VAL A 97 12.67 -24.68 -5.89
C VAL A 97 11.92 -25.71 -6.73
N GLU A 98 12.62 -26.65 -7.37
CA GLU A 98 11.97 -27.75 -8.11
C GLU A 98 11.06 -28.61 -7.21
N SER A 99 11.45 -28.79 -5.94
CA SER A 99 10.61 -29.50 -4.99
C SER A 99 9.32 -28.76 -4.67
N LEU A 100 9.31 -27.42 -4.73
CA LEU A 100 8.10 -26.60 -4.53
C LEU A 100 7.11 -26.76 -5.68
N LEU A 101 7.60 -26.88 -6.93
CA LEU A 101 6.73 -27.08 -8.11
C LEU A 101 5.93 -28.38 -8.07
N LYS A 102 6.34 -29.36 -7.25
CA LYS A 102 5.62 -30.63 -7.08
C LYS A 102 4.48 -30.56 -6.06
N LEU A 103 4.35 -29.44 -5.33
CA LEU A 103 3.32 -29.22 -4.32
C LEU A 103 2.07 -28.49 -4.87
N CYS A 104 2.18 -27.93 -6.07
CA CYS A 104 1.07 -27.32 -6.82
C CYS A 104 0.44 -28.34 -7.76
#